data_AF-A0A7C0WJN9-F1
#
_entry.id   AF-A0A7C0WJN9-F1
#
_cell.length_a   1.000
_cell.length_b   1.000
_cell.length_c   1.000
_cell.angle_alpha   90.00
_cell.angle_beta   90.00
_cell.angle_gamma   90.00
#
_symmetry.space_group_name_H-M   'P 1'
#
loop_
_entity.id
_entity.type
_entity.pdbx_description
1 polymer ?
#
loop_
_entity_poly.entity_id
_entity_poly.type
_entity_poly.pdbx_seq_one_letter_code
_entity_poly.pdbx_strand_id
1 'polypeptide(L)' 'MIQDLAQTYILNFTYVILKAIFFAVACFFTWRLFDWLEKLDIRAEIAERNNLGLAIMIAAIFLGLAYVIGQI' A
#
# COMPACT_ATOMS: atom_id res chain seq x y z
N MET A 1 -9.76 28.49 21.89
CA MET A 1 -10.51 28.46 20.61
C MET A 1 -9.61 28.32 19.39
N ILE A 2 -8.71 29.27 19.07
CA ILE A 2 -7.77 29.12 17.92
C ILE A 2 -6.67 28.08 18.23
N GLN A 3 -6.19 28.02 19.47
CA GLN A 3 -5.18 27.06 19.91
C GLN A 3 -5.68 25.60 19.86
N ASP A 4 -6.94 25.35 20.24
CA ASP A 4 -7.59 24.03 20.13
C ASP A 4 -7.74 23.58 18.67
N LEU A 5 -8.03 24.53 17.79
CA LEU A 5 -8.17 24.26 16.35
C LEU A 5 -6.83 23.84 15.75
N ALA A 6 -5.77 24.59 16.04
CA ALA A 6 -4.42 24.28 15.56
C ALA A 6 -3.92 22.92 16.07
N GLN A 7 -4.14 22.59 17.35
CA GLN A 7 -3.79 21.27 17.89
C GLN A 7 -4.54 20.13 17.19
N THR A 8 -5.83 20.31 16.90
CA THR A 8 -6.65 19.30 16.21
C THR A 8 -6.13 19.03 14.80
N TYR A 9 -5.77 20.09 14.05
CA TYR A 9 -5.20 19.92 12.70
C TYR A 9 -3.84 19.24 12.72
N ILE A 10 -2.96 19.59 13.67
CA ILE A 10 -1.64 18.97 13.79
C ILE A 10 -1.75 17.48 14.15
N LEU A 11 -2.67 17.13 15.06
CA LEU A 11 -2.95 15.73 15.41
C LEU A 11 -3.45 14.94 14.21
N ASN A 12 -4.42 15.47 13.46
CA ASN A 12 -4.94 14.81 12.25
C ASN A 12 -3.87 14.66 11.18
N PHE A 13 -3.04 15.69 10.96
CA PHE A 13 -1.95 15.63 9.99
C PHE A 13 -0.92 14.56 10.36
N THR A 14 -0.56 14.50 11.65
CA THR A 14 0.38 13.50 12.17
C THR A 14 -0.20 12.07 12.03
N TYR A 15 -1.50 11.91 12.29
CA TYR A 15 -2.21 10.64 12.13
C TYR A 15 -2.20 10.16 10.67
N VAL A 16 -2.42 11.07 9.71
CA VAL A 16 -2.36 10.75 8.27
C VAL A 16 -0.95 10.37 7.84
N ILE A 17 0.08 11.07 8.33
CA ILE A 17 1.48 10.71 8.04
C ILE A 17 1.82 9.32 8.58
N LEU A 18 1.42 9.01 9.81
CA LEU A 18 1.64 7.67 10.40
C LEU A 18 0.97 6.57 9.57
N LYS A 19 -0.25 6.80 9.07
CA LYS A 19 -0.93 5.86 8.16
C LYS A 19 -0.19 5.69 6.85
N ALA A 20 0.30 6.78 6.25
CA ALA A 20 1.06 6.71 5.01
C ALA A 20 2.36 5.91 5.18
N ILE A 21 3.06 6.08 6.31
CA ILE A 21 4.24 5.28 6.65
C ILE A 21 3.87 3.80 6.83
N PHE A 22 2.79 3.51 7.56
CA PHE A 22 2.32 2.14 7.74
C PHE A 22 1.95 1.47 6.41
N PHE A 23 1.32 2.22 5.50
CA PHE A 23 1.01 1.76 4.14
C PHE A 23 2.28 1.45 3.33
N ALA A 24 3.28 2.33 3.37
CA ALA A 24 4.54 2.09 2.67
C ALA A 24 5.24 0.81 3.18
N VAL A 25 5.23 0.59 4.50
CA VAL A 25 5.80 -0.63 5.11
C VAL A 25 5.00 -1.87 4.72
N ALA A 26 3.67 -1.81 4.75
CA ALA A 26 2.81 -2.93 4.34
C ALA A 26 3.04 -3.31 2.87
N CYS A 27 3.09 -2.33 1.97
CA CYS A 27 3.41 -2.54 0.56
C CYS A 27 4.81 -3.18 0.37
N PHE A 28 5.81 -2.73 1.13
CA PHE A 28 7.15 -3.33 1.08
C PHE A 28 7.14 -4.79 1.54
N PHE A 29 6.44 -5.11 2.62
CA PHE A 29 6.29 -6.48 3.09
C PHE A 29 5.54 -7.37 2.10
N THR A 30 4.47 -6.85 1.51
CA THR A 30 3.72 -7.56 0.46
C THR A 30 4.61 -7.87 -0.72
N TRP A 31 5.36 -6.88 -1.22
CA TRP A 31 6.32 -7.09 -2.31
C TRP A 31 7.37 -8.16 -1.95
N ARG A 32 7.96 -8.07 -0.75
CA ARG A 32 8.96 -9.02 -0.26
C ARG A 32 8.41 -10.45 -0.13
N LEU A 33 7.14 -10.59 0.28
CA LEU A 33 6.43 -11.87 0.36
C LEU A 33 6.18 -12.46 -1.03
N PHE A 34 5.78 -11.63 -2.00
CA PHE A 34 5.58 -12.06 -3.39
C PHE A 34 6.89 -12.54 -4.03
N ASP A 35 7.97 -11.76 -3.90
CA ASP A 35 9.29 -12.16 -4.38
C ASP A 35 9.75 -13.49 -3.76
N TRP A 36 9.40 -13.75 -2.50
CA TRP A 36 9.78 -14.98 -1.81
C TRP A 36 8.91 -16.19 -2.20
N LEU A 37 7.60 -16.00 -2.39
CA LEU A 37 6.66 -17.06 -2.71
C LEU A 37 6.80 -17.54 -4.16
N GLU A 38 6.90 -16.62 -5.12
CA GLU A 38 6.79 -17.01 -6.52
C GLU A 38 8.16 -17.19 -7.21
N LYS A 39 9.26 -16.57 -6.74
CA LYS A 39 10.55 -16.54 -7.50
C LYS A 39 10.36 -16.19 -8.99
N LEU A 40 9.23 -15.59 -9.35
CA LEU A 40 8.86 -15.20 -10.70
C LEU A 40 9.19 -13.74 -10.85
N ASP A 41 9.84 -13.42 -11.95
CA ASP A 41 10.09 -12.03 -12.31
C ASP A 41 8.76 -11.46 -12.84
N ILE A 42 7.93 -10.97 -11.90
CA ILE A 42 6.58 -10.43 -12.13
C ILE A 42 6.56 -9.47 -13.33
N ARG A 43 7.63 -8.67 -13.47
CA ARG A 43 7.79 -7.71 -14.55
C ARG A 43 7.93 -8.39 -15.91
N ALA A 44 8.71 -9.47 -15.98
CA ALA A 44 8.87 -10.26 -17.19
C ALA A 44 7.59 -11.04 -17.52
N GLU A 45 6.85 -11.54 -16.54
CA GLU A 45 5.61 -12.26 -16.78
C GLU A 45 4.47 -11.38 -17.30
N ILE A 46 4.38 -10.16 -16.79
CA ILE A 46 3.39 -9.19 -17.26
C ILE A 46 3.78 -8.64 -18.64
N ALA A 47 5.05 -8.30 -18.85
CA ALA A 47 5.50 -7.65 -20.08
C ALA A 47 5.79 -8.62 -21.23
N GLU A 48 6.39 -9.78 -20.97
CA GLU A 48 6.82 -10.72 -22.00
C GLU A 48 5.82 -11.86 -22.19
N ARG A 49 5.18 -12.33 -21.11
CA ARG A 49 4.19 -13.42 -21.18
C ARG A 49 2.74 -12.93 -21.23
N ASN A 50 2.51 -11.61 -21.21
CA ASN A 50 1.16 -11.01 -21.23
C ASN A 50 0.23 -11.62 -20.17
N ASN A 51 0.77 -11.98 -19.00
CA ASN A 51 -0.01 -12.57 -17.93
C ASN A 51 -0.83 -11.50 -17.21
N LEU A 52 -1.92 -11.07 -17.85
CA LEU A 52 -2.84 -10.05 -17.34
C LEU A 52 -3.48 -10.48 -16.00
N GLY A 53 -3.63 -11.78 -15.76
CA GLY A 53 -4.16 -12.28 -14.50
C GLY A 53 -3.28 -11.89 -13.30
N LEU A 54 -1.97 -11.98 -13.47
CA LEU A 54 -1.00 -11.61 -12.45
C LEU A 54 -0.99 -10.10 -12.20
N ALA A 55 -1.14 -9.29 -13.26
CA ALA A 55 -1.30 -7.84 -13.14
C ALA A 55 -2.58 -7.44 -12.36
N ILE A 56 -3.71 -8.08 -12.67
CA ILE A 56 -4.99 -7.82 -12.00
C ILE A 56 -4.92 -8.25 -10.53
N MET A 57 -4.31 -9.39 -10.23
CA MET A 57 -4.11 -9.88 -8.87
C MET A 57 -3.30 -8.87 -8.04
N ILE A 58 -2.17 -8.38 -8.57
CA ILE A 58 -1.33 -7.39 -7.88
C ILE A 58 -2.10 -6.07 -7.66
N ALA A 59 -2.83 -5.60 -8.66
CA ALA A 59 -3.67 -4.41 -8.53
C ALA A 59 -4.75 -4.57 -7.44
N ALA A 60 -5.38 -5.74 -7.36
CA ALA A 60 -6.39 -6.04 -6.34
C ALA A 60 -5.79 -6.05 -4.92
N ILE A 61 -4.56 -6.53 -4.76
CA ILE A 61 -3.87 -6.56 -3.46
C ILE A 61 -3.51 -5.14 -3.01
N PHE A 62 -3.00 -4.29 -3.90
CA PHE A 62 -2.74 -2.89 -3.58
C PHE A 62 -4.02 -2.12 -3.25
N LEU A 63 -5.11 -2.37 -3.97
CA LEU A 63 -6.42 -1.79 -3.66
C LEU A 63 -6.96 -2.28 -2.31
N GLY A 64 -6.81 -3.56 -1.99
CA GLY A 64 -7.20 -4.13 -0.71
C GLY A 64 -6.42 -3.51 0.46
N LEU A 65 -5.10 -3.37 0.32
CA LEU A 65 -4.25 -2.68 1.30
C LEU A 65 -4.67 -1.22 1.48
N ALA A 66 -4.96 -0.52 0.38
CA ALA A 66 -5.39 0.87 0.44
C ALA A 66 -6.74 1.02 1.14
N TYR A 67 -7.66 0.09 0.91
CA TYR A 67 -8.95 0.07 1.59
C TYR A 67 -8.80 -0.20 3.09
N VAL A 68 -8.05 -1.24 3.48
CA VAL A 68 -7.85 -1.59 4.90
C VAL A 68 -7.21 -0.43 5.65
N ILE A 69 -6.18 0.20 5.09
CA ILE A 69 -5.46 1.29 5.76
C ILE A 69 -6.21 2.62 5.68
N GLY A 70 -7.06 2.81 4.67
CA GLY A 70 -7.98 3.95 4.60
C GLY A 70 -9.16 3.85 5.58
N GLN A 71 -9.52 2.63 6.01
CA GLN A 71 -10.62 2.35 6.94
C GLN A 71 -10.20 2.40 8.42
N ILE A 72 -8.99 1.92 8.75
CA ILE A 72 -8.30 2.20 10.03
C ILE A 72 -7.99 3.70 10.06
#